data_AF-A0A449B6L4-F1
#
_entry.id   AF-A0A449B6L4-F1
#
_cell.length_a   1.000
_cell.length_b   1.000
_cell.length_c   1.000
_cell.angle_alpha   90.00
_cell.angle_beta   90.00
_cell.angle_gamma   90.00
#
_symmetry.space_group_name_H-M   'P 1'
#
loop_
_entity.id
_entity.type
_entity.pdbx_description
1 polymer ?
#
loop_
_entity_poly.entity_id
_entity_poly.type
_entity_poly.pdbx_seq_one_letter_code
_entity_poly.pdbx_strand_id
1 'polypeptide(L)'
;MNLFRSYKSRKILVLSVIVLSVVILILLSLLIKTFFDRIVYEQEWLKSNLSKELTGLSDAQVQAIIEKRSTSIQLRTIFLSLISTAISAIALVLILSIVSIYGLLSNLFNGSKLLQISTYFALIAFVMLFFLVALQPTELTISTTIQLQGPDGSLINVNDITASNKINYTSAWICLFASFTVMIIIIVSRLKYGFLTKDIILNKKFKALKNEQH
;
A
#
# COMPACT_ATOMS: atom_id res chain seq x y z
N MET A 1 32.45 21.34 -0.08
CA MET A 1 31.35 20.43 0.34
C MET A 1 31.97 19.18 0.96
N ASN A 2 31.67 18.87 2.22
CA ASN A 2 32.43 17.87 3.00
C ASN A 2 32.02 16.43 2.61
N LEU A 3 32.85 15.72 1.84
CA LEU A 3 32.54 14.40 1.23
C LEU A 3 32.11 13.35 2.27
N PHE A 4 32.77 13.32 3.43
CA PHE A 4 32.43 12.42 4.54
C PHE A 4 31.04 12.66 5.13
N ARG A 5 30.57 13.92 5.16
CA ARG A 5 29.22 14.27 5.62
C ARG A 5 28.16 13.79 4.62
N SER A 6 28.47 13.88 3.32
CA SER A 6 27.58 13.37 2.27
C SER A 6 27.41 11.85 2.32
N TYR A 7 28.52 11.13 2.51
CA TYR A 7 28.53 9.67 2.58
C TYR A 7 27.81 9.11 3.82
N LYS A 8 28.03 9.69 5.01
CA LYS A 8 27.25 9.34 6.21
C LYS A 8 25.75 9.63 6.03
N SER A 9 25.41 10.79 5.44
CA SER A 9 24.01 11.16 5.19
C SER A 9 23.33 10.16 4.25
N ARG A 10 24.02 9.66 3.23
CA ARG A 10 23.46 8.67 2.31
C ARG A 10 23.12 7.36 2.99
N LYS A 11 24.00 6.85 3.85
CA LYS A 11 23.76 5.63 4.65
C LYS A 11 22.51 5.77 5.52
N ILE A 12 22.37 6.91 6.19
CA ILE A 12 21.20 7.23 7.02
C ILE A 12 19.92 7.24 6.16
N LEU A 13 19.95 7.90 4.99
CA LEU A 13 18.78 7.95 4.11
C LEU A 13 18.37 6.56 3.61
N VAL A 14 19.32 5.71 3.20
CA VAL A 14 19.01 4.33 2.79
C VAL A 14 18.49 3.50 3.97
N LEU A 15 19.01 3.70 5.18
CA LEU A 15 18.49 3.07 6.38
C LEU A 15 17.04 3.50 6.67
N SER A 16 16.73 4.79 6.51
CA SER A 16 15.35 5.29 6.62
C SER A 16 14.41 4.64 5.61
N VAL A 17 14.86 4.40 4.38
CA VAL A 17 14.07 3.65 3.38
C VAL A 17 13.77 2.24 3.87
N ILE A 18 14.76 1.52 4.41
CA ILE A 18 14.57 0.16 4.95
C ILE A 18 13.52 0.16 6.05
N VAL A 19 13.64 1.05 7.03
CA VAL A 19 12.69 1.15 8.16
C VAL A 19 11.28 1.47 7.66
N LEU A 20 11.14 2.45 6.77
CA LEU A 20 9.83 2.81 6.20
C LEU A 20 9.22 1.67 5.37
N SER A 21 10.02 0.97 4.57
CA SER A 21 9.54 -0.20 3.80
C SER A 21 9.03 -1.31 4.71
N VAL A 22 9.69 -1.59 5.83
CA VAL A 22 9.21 -2.56 6.82
C VAL A 22 7.87 -2.12 7.44
N VAL A 23 7.76 -0.86 7.84
CA VAL A 23 6.50 -0.31 8.38
C VAL A 23 5.36 -0.41 7.36
N ILE A 24 5.62 -0.07 6.09
CA ILE A 24 4.63 -0.20 5.01
C ILE A 24 4.17 -1.66 4.88
N LEU A 25 5.10 -2.63 4.86
CA LEU A 25 4.73 -4.04 4.74
C LEU A 25 3.82 -4.50 5.90
N ILE A 26 4.12 -4.11 7.13
CA ILE A 26 3.29 -4.42 8.31
C ILE A 26 1.89 -3.82 8.15
N LEU A 27 1.79 -2.55 7.76
CA LEU A 27 0.51 -1.87 7.57
C LEU A 27 -0.31 -2.49 6.42
N LEU A 28 0.33 -2.94 5.33
CA LEU A 28 -0.35 -3.64 4.25
C LEU A 28 -0.88 -5.01 4.71
N SER A 29 -0.14 -5.76 5.52
CA SER A 29 -0.65 -6.99 6.12
C SER A 29 -1.87 -6.75 7.02
N LEU A 30 -1.85 -5.69 7.82
CA LEU A 30 -3.00 -5.30 8.65
C LEU A 30 -4.21 -4.88 7.80
N LEU A 31 -3.98 -4.21 6.66
CA LEU A 31 -5.03 -3.82 5.73
C LEU A 31 -5.69 -5.05 5.08
N ILE A 32 -4.92 -6.08 4.71
CA ILE A 32 -5.46 -7.36 4.22
C ILE A 32 -6.41 -7.94 5.27
N LYS A 33 -5.97 -8.03 6.53
CA LYS A 33 -6.80 -8.54 7.62
C LYS A 33 -8.10 -7.74 7.75
N THR A 34 -7.98 -6.41 7.80
CA THR A 34 -9.14 -5.50 7.93
C THR A 34 -10.15 -5.69 6.78
N PHE A 35 -9.67 -5.91 5.57
CA PHE A 35 -10.53 -6.16 4.41
C PHE A 35 -11.27 -7.50 4.49
N PHE A 36 -10.61 -8.58 4.93
CA PHE A 36 -11.27 -9.86 5.11
C PHE A 36 -12.24 -9.87 6.29
N ASP A 37 -11.88 -9.23 7.41
CA ASP A 37 -12.78 -9.03 8.55
C ASP A 37 -14.04 -8.26 8.10
N ARG A 38 -13.88 -7.30 7.18
CA ARG A 38 -15.00 -6.57 6.57
C ARG A 38 -15.89 -7.45 5.70
N ILE A 39 -15.33 -8.37 4.92
CA ILE A 39 -16.13 -9.31 4.12
C ILE A 39 -17.02 -10.15 5.04
N VAL A 40 -16.48 -10.68 6.14
CA VAL A 40 -17.25 -11.47 7.12
C VAL A 40 -18.36 -10.62 7.73
N TYR A 41 -18.03 -9.41 8.17
CA TYR A 41 -19.01 -8.46 8.69
C TYR A 41 -20.13 -8.15 7.68
N GLU A 42 -19.81 -7.89 6.41
CA GLU A 42 -20.82 -7.60 5.39
C GLU A 42 -21.75 -8.80 5.14
N GLN A 43 -21.21 -10.01 5.16
CA GLN A 43 -22.02 -11.22 5.02
C GLN A 43 -23.02 -11.37 6.18
N GLU A 44 -22.57 -11.19 7.42
CA GLU A 44 -23.43 -11.27 8.60
C GLU A 44 -24.46 -10.15 8.63
N TRP A 45 -24.04 -8.93 8.31
CA TRP A 45 -24.92 -7.76 8.26
C TRP A 45 -26.01 -7.93 7.19
N LEU A 46 -25.66 -8.42 5.99
CA LEU A 46 -26.63 -8.70 4.93
C LEU A 46 -27.61 -9.82 5.32
N LYS A 47 -27.13 -10.90 5.96
CA LYS A 47 -28.00 -11.98 6.45
C LYS A 47 -29.03 -11.48 7.48
N SER A 48 -28.60 -10.61 8.39
CA SER A 48 -29.47 -10.05 9.41
C SER A 48 -30.53 -9.11 8.82
N ASN A 49 -30.11 -8.20 7.94
CA ASN A 49 -30.99 -7.14 7.40
C ASN A 49 -31.85 -7.59 6.20
N LEU A 50 -31.50 -8.69 5.53
CA LEU A 50 -32.29 -9.26 4.42
C LEU A 50 -33.05 -10.54 4.82
N SER A 51 -33.14 -10.86 6.11
CA SER A 51 -33.75 -12.11 6.62
C SER A 51 -35.13 -12.45 6.02
N LYS A 52 -35.96 -11.44 5.76
CA LYS A 52 -37.28 -11.57 5.10
C LYS A 52 -37.21 -11.86 3.59
N GLU A 53 -36.21 -11.31 2.89
CA GLU A 53 -35.98 -11.59 1.46
C GLU A 53 -35.33 -12.97 1.26
N LEU A 54 -34.63 -13.48 2.28
CA LEU A 54 -33.90 -14.73 2.25
C LEU A 54 -34.73 -15.94 2.70
N THR A 55 -35.96 -15.72 3.18
CA THR A 55 -36.78 -16.79 3.76
C THR A 55 -37.24 -17.77 2.69
N GLY A 56 -37.00 -19.08 2.89
CA GLY A 56 -37.40 -20.13 1.96
C GLY A 56 -36.46 -20.34 0.75
N LEU A 57 -35.35 -19.60 0.68
CA LEU A 57 -34.29 -19.83 -0.30
C LEU A 57 -33.31 -20.92 0.18
N SER A 58 -32.68 -21.61 -0.77
CA SER A 58 -31.59 -22.53 -0.44
C SER A 58 -30.31 -21.77 -0.07
N ASP A 59 -29.40 -22.41 0.69
CA ASP A 59 -28.13 -21.78 1.09
C ASP A 59 -27.31 -21.25 -0.09
N ALA A 60 -27.35 -21.95 -1.23
CA ALA A 60 -26.68 -21.51 -2.45
C ALA A 60 -27.29 -20.22 -3.04
N GLN A 61 -28.62 -20.09 -2.99
CA GLN A 61 -29.32 -18.89 -3.45
C GLN A 61 -29.08 -17.71 -2.51
N VAL A 62 -29.10 -17.95 -1.20
CA VAL A 62 -28.77 -16.95 -0.17
C VAL A 62 -27.36 -16.41 -0.39
N GLN A 63 -26.38 -17.30 -0.59
CA GLN A 63 -24.99 -16.91 -0.82
C GLN A 63 -24.83 -16.09 -2.10
N ALA A 64 -25.47 -16.48 -3.21
CA ALA A 64 -25.41 -15.73 -4.46
C ALA A 64 -25.99 -14.30 -4.34
N ILE A 65 -27.06 -14.12 -3.56
CA ILE A 65 -27.64 -12.79 -3.29
C ILE A 65 -26.66 -11.94 -2.47
N ILE A 66 -26.07 -12.53 -1.43
CA ILE A 66 -25.10 -11.83 -0.56
C ILE A 66 -23.87 -11.40 -1.36
N GLU A 67 -23.32 -12.28 -2.21
CA GLU A 67 -22.16 -11.97 -3.04
C GLU A 67 -22.44 -10.83 -4.03
N LYS A 68 -23.65 -10.81 -4.61
CA LYS A 68 -24.08 -9.74 -5.52
C LYS A 68 -24.33 -8.41 -4.81
N ARG A 69 -24.68 -8.42 -3.52
CA ARG A 69 -24.97 -7.20 -2.74
C ARG A 69 -23.78 -6.70 -1.91
N SER A 70 -22.81 -7.55 -1.60
CA SER A 70 -21.59 -7.13 -0.88
C SER A 70 -20.63 -6.42 -1.82
N THR A 71 -20.29 -5.18 -1.47
CA THR A 71 -19.32 -4.36 -2.21
C THR A 71 -17.91 -4.90 -2.01
N SER A 72 -17.57 -5.34 -0.79
CA SER A 72 -16.23 -5.86 -0.49
C SER A 72 -15.94 -7.20 -1.17
N ILE A 73 -16.93 -8.09 -1.30
CA ILE A 73 -16.76 -9.36 -2.03
C ILE A 73 -16.50 -9.11 -3.51
N GLN A 74 -17.26 -8.21 -4.14
CA GLN A 74 -17.07 -7.85 -5.55
C GLN A 74 -15.67 -7.26 -5.81
N LEU A 75 -15.16 -6.48 -4.87
CA LEU A 75 -13.84 -5.85 -4.96
C LEU A 75 -12.69 -6.80 -4.60
N ARG A 76 -12.95 -7.98 -4.03
CA ARG A 76 -11.93 -8.88 -3.48
C ARG A 76 -10.81 -9.19 -4.46
N THR A 77 -11.14 -9.57 -5.68
CA THR A 77 -10.14 -9.95 -6.69
C THR A 77 -9.23 -8.78 -7.02
N ILE A 78 -9.82 -7.61 -7.31
CA ILE A 78 -9.07 -6.40 -7.66
C ILE A 78 -8.22 -5.93 -6.46
N PHE A 79 -8.79 -5.92 -5.25
CA PHE A 79 -8.08 -5.59 -4.03
C PHE A 79 -6.85 -6.48 -3.82
N LEU A 80 -7.01 -7.81 -3.94
CA LEU A 80 -5.92 -8.77 -3.80
C LEU A 80 -4.83 -8.58 -4.86
N SER A 81 -5.21 -8.30 -6.11
CA SER A 81 -4.24 -8.01 -7.18
C SER A 81 -3.45 -6.72 -6.91
N LEU A 82 -4.12 -5.65 -6.50
CA LEU A 82 -3.47 -4.36 -6.19
C LEU A 82 -2.55 -4.48 -4.97
N ILE A 83 -3.03 -5.08 -3.88
CA ILE A 83 -2.26 -5.18 -2.64
C ILE A 83 -1.06 -6.12 -2.78
N SER A 84 -1.21 -7.25 -3.49
CA SER A 84 -0.10 -8.17 -3.75
C SER A 84 0.98 -7.54 -4.62
N THR A 85 0.59 -6.76 -5.64
CA THR A 85 1.52 -6.00 -6.48
C THR A 85 2.24 -4.93 -5.65
N ALA A 86 1.52 -4.19 -4.80
CA ALA A 86 2.13 -3.20 -3.91
C ALA A 86 3.12 -3.83 -2.92
N ILE A 87 2.75 -4.94 -2.28
CA ILE A 87 3.61 -5.70 -1.35
C ILE A 87 4.87 -6.18 -2.06
N SER A 88 4.73 -6.78 -3.25
CA SER A 88 5.86 -7.28 -4.04
C SER A 88 6.81 -6.15 -4.41
N ALA A 89 6.28 -5.02 -4.86
CA ALA A 89 7.08 -3.85 -5.20
C ALA A 89 7.83 -3.28 -3.99
N ILE A 90 7.17 -3.13 -2.83
CA ILE A 90 7.83 -2.66 -1.60
C ILE A 90 8.86 -3.67 -1.08
N ALA A 91 8.60 -4.97 -1.17
CA ALA A 91 9.56 -6.00 -0.80
C ALA A 91 10.83 -5.92 -1.67
N LEU A 92 10.68 -5.66 -2.97
CA LEU A 92 11.82 -5.43 -3.86
C LEU A 92 12.59 -4.15 -3.51
N VAL A 93 11.88 -3.05 -3.16
CA VAL A 93 12.55 -1.83 -2.64
C VAL A 93 13.36 -2.13 -1.39
N LEU A 94 12.81 -2.92 -0.46
CA LEU A 94 13.48 -3.32 0.77
C LEU A 94 14.74 -4.13 0.48
N ILE A 95 14.64 -5.18 -0.33
CA ILE A 95 15.78 -6.03 -0.71
C ILE A 95 16.88 -5.21 -1.39
N LEU A 96 16.53 -4.39 -2.38
CA LEU A 96 17.49 -3.56 -3.10
C LEU A 96 18.14 -2.51 -2.18
N SER A 97 17.40 -1.99 -1.20
CA SER A 97 17.93 -1.05 -0.20
C SER A 97 18.89 -1.73 0.77
N ILE A 98 18.59 -2.97 1.20
CA ILE A 98 19.48 -3.81 2.02
C ILE A 98 20.78 -4.10 1.27
N VAL A 99 20.69 -4.54 0.01
CA VAL A 99 21.88 -4.78 -0.82
C VAL A 99 22.68 -3.49 -1.02
N SER A 100 21.99 -2.36 -1.23
CA SER A 100 22.64 -1.05 -1.37
C SER A 100 23.36 -0.60 -0.10
N ILE A 101 22.76 -0.76 1.09
CA ILE A 101 23.41 -0.38 2.35
C ILE A 101 24.59 -1.30 2.65
N TYR A 102 24.48 -2.61 2.37
CA TYR A 102 25.59 -3.54 2.50
C TYR A 102 26.77 -3.12 1.60
N GLY A 103 26.50 -2.86 0.32
CA GLY A 103 27.52 -2.37 -0.63
C GLY A 103 28.17 -1.05 -0.20
N LEU A 104 27.37 -0.14 0.36
CA LEU A 104 27.87 1.11 0.92
C LEU A 104 28.71 0.87 2.18
N LEU A 105 28.31 0.00 3.11
CA LEU A 105 29.07 -0.26 4.35
C LEU A 105 30.39 -0.99 4.07
N SER A 106 30.38 -1.93 3.13
CA SER A 106 31.55 -2.71 2.71
C SER A 106 32.46 -2.01 1.69
N ASN A 107 32.09 -0.80 1.24
CA ASN A 107 32.78 -0.05 0.17
C ASN A 107 32.93 -0.82 -1.16
N LEU A 108 32.11 -1.85 -1.41
CA LEU A 108 32.17 -2.66 -2.63
C LEU A 108 31.64 -1.91 -3.85
N PHE A 109 30.53 -1.19 -3.69
CA PHE A 109 29.91 -0.41 -4.76
C PHE A 109 29.02 0.70 -4.19
N ASN A 110 28.71 1.70 -5.01
CA ASN A 110 27.98 2.89 -4.57
C ASN A 110 26.45 2.74 -4.55
N GLY A 111 25.87 1.58 -4.87
CA GLY A 111 24.42 1.32 -4.90
C GLY A 111 23.58 2.17 -5.88
N SER A 112 24.15 3.01 -6.74
CA SER A 112 23.39 4.00 -7.51
C SER A 112 22.38 3.37 -8.48
N LYS A 113 22.77 2.33 -9.21
CA LYS A 113 21.88 1.59 -10.12
C LYS A 113 20.75 0.88 -9.37
N LEU A 114 21.05 0.26 -8.22
CA LEU A 114 20.04 -0.42 -7.40
C LEU A 114 19.02 0.56 -6.82
N LEU A 115 19.47 1.73 -6.35
CA LEU A 115 18.56 2.78 -5.89
C LEU A 115 17.74 3.38 -7.03
N GLN A 116 18.29 3.48 -8.24
CA GLN A 116 17.51 3.87 -9.42
C GLN A 116 16.38 2.88 -9.69
N ILE A 117 16.68 1.57 -9.70
CA ILE A 117 15.67 0.51 -9.86
C ILE A 117 14.64 0.56 -8.72
N SER A 118 15.09 0.77 -7.49
CA SER A 118 14.22 0.92 -6.31
C SER A 118 13.24 2.09 -6.45
N THR A 119 13.61 3.15 -7.18
CA THR A 119 12.72 4.29 -7.44
C THR A 119 11.52 3.86 -8.28
N TYR A 120 11.72 3.02 -9.31
CA TYR A 120 10.63 2.52 -10.15
C TYR A 120 9.70 1.59 -9.37
N PHE A 121 10.24 0.70 -8.54
CA PHE A 121 9.40 -0.14 -7.68
C PHE A 121 8.62 0.67 -6.64
N ALA A 122 9.23 1.70 -6.05
CA ALA A 122 8.52 2.62 -5.15
C ALA A 122 7.37 3.35 -5.87
N LEU A 123 7.59 3.76 -7.14
CA LEU A 123 6.55 4.36 -7.97
C LEU A 123 5.40 3.38 -8.28
N ILE A 124 5.72 2.14 -8.64
CA ILE A 124 4.70 1.09 -8.87
C ILE A 124 3.88 0.90 -7.60
N ALA A 125 4.52 0.76 -6.44
CA ALA A 125 3.83 0.62 -5.16
C ALA A 125 2.91 1.82 -4.89
N PHE A 126 3.40 3.04 -5.10
CA PHE A 126 2.61 4.26 -4.92
C PHE A 126 1.35 4.27 -5.82
N VAL A 127 1.49 3.93 -7.10
CA VAL A 127 0.37 3.86 -8.05
C VAL A 127 -0.65 2.79 -7.64
N MET A 128 -0.19 1.61 -7.23
CA MET A 128 -1.10 0.55 -6.77
C MET A 128 -1.84 0.95 -5.50
N LEU A 129 -1.16 1.60 -4.55
CA LEU A 129 -1.77 2.12 -3.33
C LEU A 129 -2.78 3.23 -3.61
N PHE A 130 -2.50 4.09 -4.60
CA PHE A 130 -3.45 5.11 -5.02
C PHE A 130 -4.75 4.49 -5.53
N PHE A 131 -4.67 3.49 -6.41
CA PHE A 131 -5.86 2.77 -6.89
C PHE A 131 -6.57 2.02 -5.77
N LEU A 132 -5.83 1.44 -4.82
CA LEU A 132 -6.41 0.74 -3.68
C LEU A 132 -7.22 1.69 -2.80
N VAL A 133 -6.72 2.89 -2.54
CA VAL A 133 -7.46 3.94 -1.80
C VAL A 133 -8.66 4.45 -2.61
N ALA A 134 -8.51 4.64 -3.92
CA ALA A 134 -9.61 5.09 -4.78
C ALA A 134 -10.75 4.06 -4.87
N LEU A 135 -10.44 2.78 -4.78
CA LEU A 135 -11.40 1.66 -4.83
C LEU A 135 -11.88 1.20 -3.44
N GLN A 136 -11.83 2.07 -2.43
CA GLN A 136 -12.35 1.74 -1.11
C GLN A 136 -13.83 1.30 -1.19
N PRO A 137 -14.23 0.19 -0.54
CA PRO A 137 -15.62 -0.25 -0.50
C PRO A 137 -16.54 0.85 0.06
N THR A 138 -17.65 1.10 -0.64
CA THR A 138 -18.68 2.00 -0.16
C THR A 138 -19.50 1.35 0.96
N GLU A 139 -20.16 2.18 1.78
CA GLU A 139 -21.11 1.71 2.79
C GLU A 139 -22.23 0.90 2.12
N LEU A 140 -22.70 -0.16 2.80
CA LEU A 140 -23.86 -0.90 2.34
C LEU A 140 -25.10 -0.13 2.80
N THR A 141 -26.02 0.14 1.88
CA THR A 141 -27.29 0.82 2.18
C THR A 141 -28.45 -0.09 1.79
N ILE A 142 -29.33 -0.38 2.73
CA ILE A 142 -30.61 -1.05 2.47
C ILE A 142 -31.72 -0.01 2.69
N SER A 143 -32.61 0.12 1.71
CA SER A 143 -33.83 0.92 1.81
C SER A 143 -35.01 -0.03 1.95
N THR A 144 -35.67 0.00 3.10
CA THR A 144 -36.89 -0.76 3.38
C THR A 144 -38.08 0.19 3.43
N THR A 145 -39.15 -0.11 2.69
CA THR A 145 -40.40 0.65 2.78
C THR A 145 -41.23 0.11 3.93
N ILE A 146 -41.45 0.94 4.95
CA ILE A 146 -42.30 0.66 6.10
C ILE A 146 -43.65 1.34 5.88
N GLN A 147 -44.75 0.63 6.11
CA GLN A 147 -46.08 1.23 6.15
C GLN A 147 -46.37 1.73 7.56
N LEU A 148 -46.45 3.04 7.72
CA LEU A 148 -46.91 3.68 8.96
C LEU A 148 -48.38 4.06 8.83
N GLN A 149 -49.13 3.84 9.90
CA GLN A 149 -50.51 4.29 9.97
C GLN A 149 -50.50 5.78 10.32
N GLY A 150 -50.99 6.62 9.40
CA GLY A 150 -51.11 8.05 9.60
C GLY A 150 -52.20 8.38 10.63
N PRO A 151 -52.23 9.65 11.13
CA PRO A 151 -53.23 10.11 12.09
C PRO A 151 -54.68 9.91 11.61
N ASP A 152 -54.86 9.88 10.29
CA ASP A 152 -56.15 9.80 9.60
C ASP A 152 -56.53 8.35 9.23
N GLY A 153 -55.74 7.36 9.66
CA GLY A 153 -55.90 5.95 9.31
C GLY A 153 -55.34 5.55 7.95
N SER A 154 -54.85 6.50 7.14
CA SER A 154 -54.20 6.23 5.85
C SER A 154 -52.83 5.55 6.03
N LEU A 155 -52.52 4.54 5.21
CA LEU A 155 -51.20 3.91 5.18
C LEU A 155 -50.22 4.80 4.40
N ILE A 156 -49.16 5.27 5.08
CA ILE A 156 -48.08 6.06 4.50
C ILE A 156 -46.86 5.15 4.35
N ASN A 157 -46.37 5.03 3.13
CA ASN A 157 -45.10 4.35 2.85
C ASN A 157 -43.94 5.29 3.22
N VAL A 158 -43.16 4.93 4.23
CA VAL A 158 -41.94 5.63 4.62
C VAL A 158 -40.74 4.75 4.30
N ASN A 159 -39.75 5.30 3.59
CA ASN A 159 -38.51 4.59 3.32
C ASN A 159 -37.56 4.78 4.50
N ASP A 160 -37.27 3.68 5.19
CA ASP A 160 -36.22 3.62 6.20
C ASP A 160 -34.92 3.12 5.55
N ILE A 161 -33.84 3.88 5.76
CA ILE A 161 -32.53 3.63 5.16
C ILE A 161 -31.58 3.23 6.26
N THR A 162 -31.18 1.95 6.27
CA THR A 162 -30.15 1.45 7.16
C THR A 162 -28.81 1.37 6.42
N ALA A 163 -27.79 2.05 6.94
CA ALA A 163 -26.44 2.05 6.39
C ALA A 163 -25.47 1.28 7.30
N SER A 164 -24.53 0.55 6.71
CA SER A 164 -23.45 -0.10 7.44
C SER A 164 -22.29 0.85 7.72
N ASN A 165 -21.48 0.55 8.74
CA ASN A 165 -20.30 1.36 9.07
C ASN A 165 -19.29 1.40 7.92
N LYS A 166 -18.53 2.49 7.78
CA LYS A 166 -17.38 2.58 6.86
C LYS A 166 -16.24 1.65 7.25
N ILE A 167 -15.55 1.07 6.26
CA ILE A 167 -14.28 0.39 6.47
C ILE A 167 -13.18 1.41 6.77
N ASN A 168 -12.32 1.11 7.74
CA ASN A 168 -11.20 1.98 8.08
C ASN A 168 -10.03 1.79 7.08
N TYR A 169 -9.79 2.81 6.25
CA TYR A 169 -8.71 2.85 5.26
C TYR A 169 -7.50 3.72 5.69
N THR A 170 -7.41 4.10 6.97
CA THR A 170 -6.33 4.96 7.47
C THR A 170 -4.94 4.35 7.22
N SER A 171 -4.80 3.03 7.37
CA SER A 171 -3.54 2.33 7.07
C SER A 171 -3.16 2.43 5.59
N ALA A 172 -4.12 2.37 4.66
CA ALA A 172 -3.89 2.52 3.23
C ALA A 172 -3.38 3.94 2.90
N TRP A 173 -3.99 4.97 3.50
CA TRP A 173 -3.52 6.37 3.36
C TRP A 173 -2.11 6.56 3.90
N ILE A 174 -1.80 6.03 5.09
CA ILE A 174 -0.45 6.09 5.66
C ILE A 174 0.55 5.40 4.73
N CYS A 175 0.23 4.21 4.21
CA CYS A 175 1.07 3.51 3.24
C CYS A 175 1.31 4.33 1.97
N LEU A 176 0.28 5.00 1.45
CA LEU A 176 0.40 5.85 0.26
C LEU A 176 1.41 6.98 0.50
N PHE A 177 1.25 7.75 1.57
CA PHE A 177 2.17 8.84 1.92
C PHE A 177 3.58 8.33 2.24
N ALA A 178 3.69 7.20 2.93
CA ALA A 178 4.97 6.59 3.25
C ALA A 178 5.70 6.12 1.98
N SER A 179 4.99 5.51 1.02
CA SER A 179 5.58 5.06 -0.26
C SER A 179 6.08 6.23 -1.11
N PHE A 180 5.33 7.34 -1.14
CA PHE A 180 5.76 8.58 -1.77
C PHE A 180 7.00 9.18 -1.09
N THR A 181 7.02 9.17 0.24
CA THR A 181 8.18 9.64 1.03
C THR A 181 9.40 8.77 0.77
N VAL A 182 9.25 7.45 0.70
CA VAL A 182 10.32 6.50 0.33
C VAL A 182 10.89 6.86 -1.04
N MET A 183 10.05 7.11 -2.04
CA MET A 183 10.49 7.52 -3.37
C MET A 183 11.34 8.81 -3.32
N ILE A 184 10.89 9.84 -2.60
CA ILE A 184 11.65 11.10 -2.42
C ILE A 184 13.00 10.82 -1.75
N ILE A 185 13.03 10.04 -0.67
CA ILE A 185 14.27 9.73 0.06
C ILE A 185 15.27 9.01 -0.85
N ILE A 186 14.80 8.05 -1.68
CA ILE A 186 15.64 7.35 -2.65
C ILE A 186 16.24 8.34 -3.66
N ILE A 187 15.44 9.25 -4.21
CA ILE A 187 15.91 10.28 -5.16
C ILE A 187 16.95 11.18 -4.51
N VAL A 188 16.68 11.71 -3.30
CA VAL A 188 17.62 12.57 -2.56
C VAL A 188 18.90 11.80 -2.23
N SER A 189 18.80 10.54 -1.83
CA SER A 189 19.95 9.66 -1.55
C SER A 189 20.85 9.49 -2.78
N ARG A 190 20.27 9.38 -3.97
CA ARG A 190 21.02 9.34 -5.24
C ARG A 190 21.70 10.67 -5.54
N LEU A 191 21.00 11.80 -5.37
CA LEU A 191 21.53 13.14 -5.65
C LEU A 191 22.69 13.54 -4.73
N LYS A 192 22.69 13.10 -3.46
CA LYS A 192 23.81 13.35 -2.54
C LYS A 192 25.13 12.71 -2.98
N TYR A 193 25.09 11.76 -3.91
CA TYR A 193 26.27 11.14 -4.52
C TYR A 193 26.55 11.58 -5.95
N GLY A 194 25.82 12.57 -6.46
CA GLY A 194 26.09 13.18 -7.76
C GLY A 194 27.59 13.48 -7.87
N PHE A 195 28.26 12.89 -8.87
CA PHE A 195 29.66 13.13 -9.26
C PHE A 195 30.80 12.34 -8.60
N LEU A 196 30.58 11.20 -7.94
CA LEU A 196 31.71 10.31 -7.56
C LEU A 196 32.18 9.35 -8.67
N THR A 197 31.74 9.54 -9.92
CA THR A 197 32.53 9.14 -11.09
C THR A 197 33.81 9.98 -11.24
N LYS A 198 33.92 11.12 -10.54
CA LYS A 198 35.13 11.94 -10.41
C LYS A 198 35.78 11.80 -9.02
N ASP A 199 35.69 10.63 -8.39
CA ASP A 199 36.30 10.43 -7.07
C ASP A 199 37.83 10.41 -7.19
N ILE A 200 38.46 11.51 -6.79
CA ILE A 200 39.91 11.72 -6.75
C ILE A 200 40.61 10.62 -5.92
N ILE A 201 39.91 9.96 -4.99
CA ILE A 201 40.50 8.93 -4.13
C ILE A 201 40.65 7.58 -4.87
N LEU A 202 39.62 7.17 -5.63
CA LEU A 202 39.72 6.00 -6.53
C LEU A 202 40.65 6.30 -7.70
N ASN A 203 40.57 7.49 -8.29
CA ASN A 203 41.45 7.89 -9.38
C ASN A 203 42.91 8.06 -8.92
N LYS A 204 43.18 8.43 -7.66
CA LYS A 204 44.53 8.44 -7.07
C LYS A 204 45.08 7.04 -6.88
N LYS A 205 44.29 6.06 -6.42
CA LYS A 205 44.75 4.67 -6.31
C LYS A 205 45.09 4.07 -7.68
N PHE A 206 44.26 4.33 -8.70
CA PHE A 206 44.55 3.88 -10.06
C PHE A 206 45.68 4.67 -10.75
N LYS A 207 45.86 5.97 -10.47
CA LYS A 207 47.03 6.74 -10.94
C LYS A 207 48.34 6.30 -10.27
N ALA A 208 48.32 5.99 -8.97
CA ALA A 208 49.50 5.48 -8.27
C ALA A 208 49.98 4.16 -8.90
N LEU A 209 49.06 3.24 -9.17
CA LEU A 209 49.36 1.99 -9.87
C LEU A 209 49.84 2.18 -11.32
N LYS A 210 49.44 3.26 -12.00
CA LYS A 210 49.86 3.57 -13.37
C LYS A 210 51.20 4.30 -13.45
N ASN A 211 51.56 5.04 -12.40
CA ASN A 211 52.85 5.73 -12.30
C ASN A 211 53.98 4.84 -11.76
N GLU A 212 53.65 3.69 -11.16
CA GLU A 212 54.64 2.66 -10.76
C GLU A 212 55.00 1.71 -11.93
N GLN A 213 54.37 1.87 -13.10
CA GLN A 213 54.63 1.08 -14.31
C GLN A 213 55.37 1.85 -15.42
N HIS A 214 55.85 3.06 -15.13
CA HIS A 214 56.75 3.86 -15.96
C HIS A 214 57.99 4.23 -15.16
#